data_AF-A0A8T4HUN0-F1
#
_entry.id   AF-A0A8T4HUN0-F1
#
_cell.length_a   1.000
_cell.length_b   1.000
_cell.length_c   1.000
_cell.angle_alpha   90.00
_cell.angle_beta   90.00
_cell.angle_gamma   90.00
#
_symmetry.space_group_name_H-M   'P 1'
#
loop_
_entity.id
_entity.type
_entity.pdbx_description
1 polymer ?
#
loop_
_entity_poly.entity_id
_entity_poly.type
_entity_poly.pdbx_seq_one_letter_code
_entity_poly.pdbx_strand_id
1 'polypeptide(L)'
;MQHEQEYIDHLYARVDALRGQAASAVEEAQRPDGSTQQARVERDVRVAERSGLLAALNAVDGSLCFGRIDLTDGDSHHIGRIGIREDDAERTPVLIDWRAPVARPFYLATGHTPMGLRRRRHISTYGRTVTELHDELLDLGDQERTGHEDPSGDAVLLASLNAARTGRMNDIVRTIQAEQDRIIRAPHRGVLVVEGGPGTGKTAVALHRAAFLLYEHRELLARRAVLIVGPNPAFLSYIGEVLPSLGETGVLLSTPGELYPGVEARGSDTPRAAAVKGGTEMAEALRLAVRDRQQVPEPGEPVVVPHDDGDLLLDWHLVDEAREAARATRLPHNLARPHFAFRILDALTAQLVERIGTDPYGGPNLLGPDDVAQLGKAIAANPEVHEAIAQLWPELTPTEFVADYLAEPTRLSDQDAAAIRRPVTSPVDWTP
;
A
#
# COMPACT_ATOMS: atom_id res chain seq x y z
N MET A 1 32.68 -4.74 12.59
CA MET A 1 31.52 -5.01 13.48
C MET A 1 31.69 -4.43 14.89
N GLN A 2 32.66 -4.85 15.70
CA GLN A 2 32.81 -4.36 17.10
C GLN A 2 32.84 -2.84 17.25
N HIS A 3 33.61 -2.14 16.41
CA HIS A 3 33.69 -0.67 16.44
C HIS A 3 32.34 0.02 16.22
N GLU A 4 31.49 -0.51 15.33
CA GLU A 4 30.15 0.05 15.10
C GLU A 4 29.21 -0.26 16.27
N GLN A 5 29.38 -1.41 16.92
CA GLN A 5 28.63 -1.73 18.15
C GLN A 5 28.99 -0.75 19.27
N GLU A 6 30.28 -0.49 19.50
CA GLU A 6 30.74 0.47 20.51
C GLU A 6 30.20 1.89 20.23
N TYR A 7 30.16 2.30 18.96
CA TYR A 7 29.57 3.57 18.56
C TYR A 7 28.06 3.63 18.82
N ILE A 8 27.33 2.57 18.46
CA ILE A 8 25.88 2.48 18.70
C ILE A 8 25.56 2.46 20.19
N ASP A 9 26.36 1.76 21.01
CA ASP A 9 26.22 1.75 22.46
C ASP A 9 26.40 3.16 23.05
N HIS A 10 27.41 3.91 22.57
CA HIS A 10 27.61 5.32 22.94
C HIS A 10 26.42 6.20 22.54
N LEU A 11 25.91 6.04 21.31
CA LEU A 11 24.73 6.77 20.84
C LEU A 11 23.51 6.49 21.71
N TYR A 12 23.22 5.23 22.04
CA TYR A 12 22.09 4.88 22.89
C TYR A 12 22.27 5.39 24.33
N ALA A 13 23.49 5.37 24.87
CA ALA A 13 23.76 5.98 26.18
C ALA A 13 23.46 7.49 26.16
N ARG A 14 23.82 8.19 25.07
CA ARG A 14 23.49 9.62 24.90
C ARG A 14 21.99 9.83 24.76
N VAL A 15 21.27 8.98 24.01
CA VAL A 15 19.80 9.05 23.91
C VAL A 15 19.15 8.83 25.26
N ASP A 16 19.58 7.84 26.03
CA ASP A 16 19.02 7.56 27.35
C ASP A 16 19.25 8.73 28.31
N ALA A 17 20.42 9.37 28.27
CA ALA A 17 20.68 10.60 29.01
C ALA A 17 19.74 11.75 28.58
N LEU A 18 19.56 11.95 27.27
CA LEU A 18 18.64 12.97 26.73
C LEU A 18 17.18 12.67 27.07
N ARG A 19 16.76 11.39 27.07
CA ARG A 19 15.42 10.96 27.52
C ARG A 19 15.20 11.31 28.98
N GLY A 20 16.18 11.03 29.85
CA GLY A 20 16.13 11.39 31.26
C GLY A 20 16.00 12.91 31.47
N GLN A 21 16.83 13.70 30.77
CA GLN A 21 16.76 15.16 30.82
C GLN A 21 15.41 15.70 30.30
N ALA A 22 14.91 15.15 29.20
CA ALA A 22 13.63 15.56 28.61
C ALA A 22 12.45 15.19 29.52
N ALA A 23 12.46 14.02 30.15
CA ALA A 23 11.45 13.61 31.13
C ALA A 23 11.40 14.56 32.32
N SER A 24 12.55 14.88 32.93
CA SER A 24 12.63 15.87 34.01
C SER A 24 12.16 17.26 33.57
N ALA A 25 12.48 17.69 32.34
CA ALA A 25 12.04 18.97 31.80
C ALA A 25 10.52 19.03 31.57
N VAL A 26 9.89 17.91 31.18
CA VAL A 26 8.42 17.82 31.08
C VAL A 26 7.79 17.94 32.47
N GLU A 27 8.30 17.21 33.46
CA GLU A 27 7.81 17.29 34.85
C GLU A 27 7.92 18.71 35.42
N GLU A 28 9.04 19.39 35.15
CA GLU A 28 9.24 20.78 35.56
C GLU A 28 8.27 21.74 34.84
N ALA A 29 8.08 21.57 33.53
CA ALA A 29 7.14 22.39 32.75
C ALA A 29 5.67 22.17 33.17
N GLN A 30 5.33 21.04 33.77
CA GLN A 30 4.00 20.77 34.33
C GLN A 30 3.76 21.43 35.70
N ARG A 31 4.77 22.04 36.32
CA ARG A 31 4.58 22.76 37.58
C ARG A 31 3.76 24.05 37.34
N PRO A 32 2.93 24.49 38.30
CA PRO A 32 2.13 25.69 38.13
C PRO A 32 3.02 26.96 38.13
N ASP A 33 3.04 27.69 37.02
CA ASP A 33 3.65 29.02 36.93
C ASP A 33 2.55 30.08 36.87
N GLY A 34 2.29 30.75 37.99
CA GLY A 34 1.40 31.91 38.05
C GLY A 34 -0.10 31.63 37.77
N SER A 35 -0.94 32.64 38.01
CA SER A 35 -2.40 32.55 37.86
C SER A 35 -2.94 33.26 36.60
N THR A 36 -2.09 33.95 35.85
CA THR A 36 -2.48 34.73 34.67
C THR A 36 -2.78 33.83 33.47
N GLN A 37 -3.66 34.27 32.57
CA GLN A 37 -3.99 33.54 31.35
C GLN A 37 -2.78 33.37 30.43
N GLN A 38 -1.92 34.39 30.34
CA GLN A 38 -0.69 34.33 29.54
C GLN A 38 0.28 33.25 30.05
N ALA A 39 0.48 33.14 31.37
CA ALA A 39 1.38 32.14 31.93
C ALA A 39 0.89 30.70 31.69
N ARG A 40 -0.44 30.49 31.63
CA ARG A 40 -1.03 29.19 31.25
C ARG A 40 -0.73 28.83 29.79
N VAL A 41 -0.88 29.77 28.86
CA VAL A 41 -0.56 29.52 27.44
C VAL A 41 0.94 29.23 27.26
N GLU A 42 1.82 30.03 27.88
CA GLU A 42 3.27 29.81 27.81
C GLU A 42 3.67 28.46 28.41
N ARG A 43 2.99 28.02 29.48
CA ARG A 43 3.15 26.68 30.04
C ARG A 43 2.70 25.61 29.05
N ASP A 44 1.51 25.73 28.48
CA ASP A 44 0.98 24.72 27.55
C ASP A 44 1.89 24.54 26.34
N VAL A 45 2.43 25.63 25.79
CA VAL A 45 3.44 25.59 24.72
C VAL A 45 4.71 24.87 25.18
N ARG A 46 5.27 25.23 26.35
CA ARG A 46 6.46 24.56 26.91
C ARG A 46 6.22 23.06 27.12
N VAL A 47 5.08 22.68 27.69
CA VAL A 47 4.72 21.28 27.92
C VAL A 47 4.59 20.54 26.60
N ALA A 48 3.94 21.14 25.60
CA ALA A 48 3.78 20.53 24.27
C ALA A 48 5.14 20.31 23.58
N GLU A 49 6.02 21.31 23.58
CA GLU A 49 7.36 21.21 22.99
C GLU A 49 8.22 20.14 23.68
N ARG A 50 8.25 20.13 25.02
CA ARG A 50 9.05 19.15 25.79
C ARG A 50 8.50 17.74 25.66
N SER A 51 7.16 17.59 25.66
CA SER A 51 6.50 16.30 25.45
C SER A 51 6.75 15.78 24.04
N GLY A 52 6.74 16.66 23.04
CA GLY A 52 7.07 16.32 21.65
C GLY A 52 8.51 15.82 21.50
N LEU A 53 9.48 16.49 22.13
CA LEU A 53 10.88 16.05 22.15
C LEU A 53 11.03 14.68 22.84
N LEU A 54 10.40 14.48 23.99
CA LEU A 54 10.44 13.20 24.70
C LEU A 54 9.80 12.07 23.86
N ALA A 55 8.67 12.33 23.22
CA ALA A 55 8.03 11.38 22.32
C ALA A 55 8.94 11.02 21.13
N ALA A 56 9.59 12.01 20.52
CA ALA A 56 10.55 11.79 19.44
C ALA A 56 11.74 10.94 19.89
N LEU A 57 12.29 11.18 21.08
CA LEU A 57 13.37 10.38 21.65
C LEU A 57 12.93 8.95 22.00
N ASN A 58 11.70 8.75 22.47
CA ASN A 58 11.14 7.42 22.79
C ASN A 58 10.81 6.60 21.54
N ALA A 59 10.43 7.25 20.43
CA ALA A 59 10.08 6.59 19.17
C ALA A 59 11.27 5.89 18.48
N VAL A 60 12.49 6.03 19.01
CA VAL A 60 13.73 5.57 18.36
C VAL A 60 14.16 4.14 18.74
N ASP A 61 13.33 3.40 19.46
CA ASP A 61 13.66 2.01 19.80
C ASP A 61 13.59 1.12 18.55
N GLY A 62 14.76 0.74 18.02
CA GLY A 62 14.90 -0.31 17.01
C GLY A 62 15.65 0.02 15.71
N SER A 63 16.06 1.28 15.46
CA SER A 63 16.95 1.65 14.34
C SER A 63 17.32 3.14 14.44
N LEU A 64 18.13 3.50 15.44
CA LEU A 64 18.58 4.87 15.64
C LEU A 64 19.50 5.35 14.53
N CYS A 65 20.54 4.57 14.27
CA CYS A 65 21.55 4.77 13.25
C CYS A 65 21.41 3.63 12.24
N PHE A 66 21.28 3.97 10.96
CA PHE A 66 21.12 2.99 9.89
C PHE A 66 22.22 3.06 8.84
N GLY A 67 23.15 4.02 8.97
CA GLY A 67 24.25 4.10 8.03
C GLY A 67 25.34 5.07 8.44
N ARG A 68 26.43 5.03 7.68
CA ARG A 68 27.58 5.92 7.80
C ARG A 68 28.04 6.32 6.41
N ILE A 69 28.44 7.58 6.26
CA ILE A 69 29.12 8.07 5.06
C ILE A 69 30.57 8.40 5.40
N ASP A 70 31.49 7.94 4.56
CA ASP A 70 32.90 8.29 4.65
C ASP A 70 33.23 9.19 3.45
N LEU A 71 33.67 10.42 3.73
CA LEU A 71 34.01 11.42 2.72
C LEU A 71 35.46 11.26 2.25
N THR A 72 35.77 11.81 1.08
CA THR A 72 37.12 11.75 0.49
C THR A 72 38.17 12.60 1.23
N ASP A 73 37.73 13.57 2.04
CA ASP A 73 38.59 14.40 2.90
C ASP A 73 38.98 13.72 4.22
N GLY A 74 38.42 12.54 4.50
CA GLY A 74 38.68 11.75 5.71
C GLY A 74 37.62 11.90 6.79
N ASP A 75 36.65 12.80 6.61
CA ASP A 75 35.54 12.94 7.55
C ASP A 75 34.55 11.78 7.43
N SER A 76 33.89 11.44 8.54
CA SER A 76 32.83 10.44 8.55
C SER A 76 31.63 10.92 9.36
N HIS A 77 30.44 10.56 8.89
CA HIS A 77 29.19 10.93 9.54
C HIS A 77 28.26 9.73 9.62
N HIS A 78 27.80 9.42 10.84
CA HIS A 78 26.71 8.48 11.05
C HIS A 78 25.38 9.16 10.78
N ILE A 79 24.51 8.46 10.04
CA ILE A 79 23.19 8.93 9.60
C ILE A 79 22.11 8.15 10.34
N GLY A 80 21.15 8.89 10.89
CA GLY A 80 20.09 8.32 11.70
C GLY A 80 18.78 9.08 11.64
N ARG A 81 17.80 8.58 12.40
CA ARG A 81 16.43 9.10 12.40
C ARG A 81 16.30 10.50 13.01
N ILE A 82 17.17 10.79 13.98
CA ILE A 82 17.22 12.05 14.72
C ILE A 82 18.64 12.57 14.76
N GLY A 83 18.79 13.89 14.86
CA GLY A 83 20.08 14.52 15.11
C GLY A 83 20.47 14.41 16.58
N ILE A 84 21.64 13.84 16.88
CA ILE A 84 22.18 13.76 18.25
C ILE A 84 23.48 14.53 18.30
N ARG A 85 23.68 15.25 19.40
CA ARG A 85 24.88 16.01 19.69
C ARG A 85 25.48 15.58 21.02
N GLU A 86 26.79 15.65 21.09
CA GLU A 86 27.53 15.43 22.32
C GLU A 86 27.22 16.52 23.36
N ASP A 87 27.57 16.26 24.62
CA ASP A 87 27.48 17.21 25.73
C ASP A 87 28.78 18.01 25.93
N ASP A 88 29.42 18.41 24.83
CA ASP A 88 30.60 19.26 24.84
C ASP A 88 30.24 20.72 24.51
N ALA A 89 31.21 21.62 24.69
CA ALA A 89 31.03 23.05 24.42
C ALA A 89 30.75 23.34 22.94
N GLU A 90 31.26 22.49 22.05
CA GLU A 90 31.13 22.65 20.59
C GLU A 90 29.83 22.05 20.04
N ARG A 91 29.09 21.30 20.86
CA ARG A 91 27.87 20.57 20.50
C ARG A 91 28.10 19.66 19.30
N THR A 92 29.19 18.90 19.36
CA THR A 92 29.68 18.05 18.26
C THR A 92 28.58 17.09 17.79
N PRO A 93 28.25 17.05 16.48
CA PRO A 93 27.26 16.13 15.96
C PRO A 93 27.79 14.70 16.01
N VAL A 94 27.10 13.83 16.75
CA VAL A 94 27.39 12.38 16.81
C VAL A 94 26.41 11.57 15.98
N LEU A 95 25.25 12.11 15.66
CA LEU A 95 24.33 11.50 14.70
C LEU A 95 23.69 12.59 13.86
N ILE A 96 23.77 12.44 12.55
CA ILE A 96 23.15 13.34 11.60
C ILE A 96 21.73 12.89 11.33
N ASP A 97 20.78 13.81 11.47
CA ASP A 97 19.40 13.59 11.02
C ASP A 97 19.40 13.38 9.51
N TRP A 98 18.80 12.28 9.06
CA TRP A 98 18.70 11.93 7.65
C TRP A 98 18.12 13.03 6.77
N ARG A 99 17.27 13.90 7.31
CA ARG A 99 16.66 15.03 6.58
C ARG A 99 17.64 16.18 6.34
N ALA A 100 18.79 16.19 7.02
CA ALA A 100 19.79 17.24 6.89
C ALA A 100 20.45 17.23 5.50
N PRO A 101 20.81 18.39 4.93
CA PRO A 101 21.51 18.46 3.64
C PRO A 101 22.82 17.66 3.59
N VAL A 102 23.52 17.54 4.72
CA VAL A 102 24.77 16.77 4.82
C VAL A 102 24.55 15.25 4.71
N ALA A 103 23.35 14.76 5.02
CA ALA A 103 22.97 13.36 4.82
C ALA A 103 22.52 13.06 3.38
N ARG A 104 22.30 14.08 2.54
CA ARG A 104 21.82 13.92 1.16
C ARG A 104 22.65 12.95 0.30
N PRO A 105 24.00 12.94 0.36
CA PRO A 105 24.81 11.98 -0.38
C PRO A 105 24.50 10.52 -0.02
N PHE A 106 24.07 10.23 1.21
CA PHE A 106 23.70 8.87 1.61
C PHE A 106 22.60 8.28 0.72
N TYR A 107 21.67 9.11 0.23
CA TYR A 107 20.56 8.66 -0.62
C TYR A 107 20.78 8.86 -2.11
N LEU A 108 21.50 9.92 -2.50
CA LEU A 108 21.58 10.35 -3.90
C LEU A 108 22.92 10.04 -4.57
N ALA A 109 23.94 9.65 -3.81
CA ALA A 109 25.24 9.30 -4.38
C ALA A 109 25.15 7.93 -5.07
N THR A 110 25.84 7.84 -6.20
CA THR A 110 26.01 6.63 -7.02
C THR A 110 27.49 6.50 -7.39
N GLY A 111 27.92 5.33 -7.86
CA GLY A 111 29.30 5.18 -8.34
C GLY A 111 29.66 6.11 -9.51
N HIS A 112 28.67 6.62 -10.26
CA HIS A 112 28.89 7.64 -11.29
C HIS A 112 28.91 9.06 -10.73
N THR A 113 28.03 9.36 -9.76
CA THR A 113 27.92 10.66 -9.10
C THR A 113 28.14 10.49 -7.59
N PRO A 114 29.40 10.39 -7.12
CA PRO A 114 29.71 10.02 -5.73
C PRO A 114 29.44 11.12 -4.71
N MET A 115 29.25 12.37 -5.13
CA MET A 115 28.94 13.51 -4.26
C MET A 115 29.95 13.72 -3.10
N GLY A 116 31.24 13.42 -3.35
CA GLY A 116 32.31 13.55 -2.35
C GLY A 116 32.41 12.37 -1.37
N LEU A 117 31.58 11.33 -1.56
CA LEU A 117 31.69 10.10 -0.79
C LEU A 117 32.77 9.18 -1.36
N ARG A 118 33.58 8.66 -0.45
CA ARG A 118 34.47 7.52 -0.70
C ARG A 118 33.69 6.21 -0.53
N ARG A 119 32.90 6.12 0.54
CA ARG A 119 32.17 4.90 0.93
C ARG A 119 30.85 5.25 1.61
N ARG A 120 29.86 4.38 1.40
CA ARG A 120 28.59 4.36 2.12
C ARG A 120 28.47 3.02 2.85
N ARG A 121 28.21 3.06 4.15
CA ARG A 121 27.93 1.88 4.97
C ARG A 121 26.47 1.85 5.38
N HIS A 122 25.81 0.73 5.18
CA HIS A 122 24.51 0.41 5.74
C HIS A 122 24.72 -0.41 7.02
N ILE A 123 23.96 -0.07 8.07
CA ILE A 123 24.06 -0.68 9.39
C ILE A 123 22.69 -1.25 9.74
N SER A 124 22.59 -2.57 9.82
CA SER A 124 21.38 -3.26 10.26
C SER A 124 21.45 -3.50 11.77
N THR A 125 20.38 -3.17 12.47
CA THR A 125 20.29 -3.32 13.92
C THR A 125 19.03 -4.07 14.32
N TYR A 126 19.15 -5.00 15.27
CA TYR A 126 18.02 -5.54 16.00
C TYR A 126 18.02 -4.95 17.41
N GLY A 127 17.10 -4.01 17.67
CA GLY A 127 17.13 -3.23 18.90
C GLY A 127 18.38 -2.35 18.98
N ARG A 128 19.27 -2.67 19.93
CA ARG A 128 20.55 -1.97 20.14
C ARG A 128 21.77 -2.72 19.60
N THR A 129 21.56 -3.91 19.04
CA THR A 129 22.66 -4.78 18.56
C THR A 129 22.82 -4.66 17.05
N VAL A 130 24.04 -4.44 16.59
CA VAL A 130 24.43 -4.51 15.18
C VAL A 130 24.37 -5.96 14.72
N THR A 131 23.53 -6.25 13.73
CA THR A 131 23.40 -7.59 13.16
C THR A 131 24.21 -7.74 11.88
N GLU A 132 24.28 -6.69 11.07
CA GLU A 132 24.93 -6.73 9.76
C GLU A 132 25.51 -5.37 9.38
N LEU A 133 26.60 -5.40 8.62
CA LEU A 133 27.23 -4.25 8.02
C LEU A 133 27.42 -4.52 6.53
N HIS A 134 27.07 -3.54 5.71
CA HIS A 134 27.22 -3.60 4.27
C HIS A 134 27.86 -2.33 3.74
N ASP A 135 29.00 -2.47 3.06
CA ASP A 135 29.77 -1.36 2.51
C ASP A 135 29.62 -1.28 0.99
N GLU A 136 29.23 -0.11 0.51
CA GLU A 136 29.20 0.24 -0.91
C GLU A 136 30.30 1.26 -1.19
N LEU A 137 31.12 0.96 -2.20
CA LEU A 137 32.28 1.78 -2.55
C LEU A 137 31.94 2.70 -3.71
N LEU A 138 32.00 4.00 -3.45
CA LEU A 138 31.67 5.01 -4.44
C LEU A 138 32.93 5.58 -5.11
N ASP A 139 34.09 5.50 -4.44
CA ASP A 139 35.39 5.78 -5.06
C ASP A 139 36.06 4.47 -5.53
N LEU A 140 36.11 4.28 -6.85
CA LEU A 140 36.76 3.13 -7.49
C LEU A 140 38.29 3.13 -7.31
N GLY A 141 38.89 4.25 -6.92
CA GLY A 141 40.31 4.36 -6.59
C GLY A 141 40.65 3.87 -5.18
N ASP A 142 39.66 3.67 -4.31
CA ASP A 142 39.87 3.23 -2.94
C ASP A 142 40.33 1.77 -2.90
N GLN A 143 41.51 1.51 -2.33
CA GLN A 143 42.06 0.16 -2.19
C GLN A 143 41.80 -0.46 -0.82
N GLU A 144 41.29 0.31 0.14
CA GLU A 144 40.99 -0.18 1.47
C GLU A 144 39.78 -1.12 1.43
N ARG A 145 39.93 -2.32 2.02
CA ARG A 145 38.87 -3.34 2.07
C ARG A 145 38.45 -3.59 3.51
N THR A 146 37.16 -3.65 3.77
CA THR A 146 36.63 -3.88 5.13
C THR A 146 36.12 -5.30 5.35
N GLY A 147 35.89 -6.06 4.27
CA GLY A 147 35.28 -7.38 4.34
C GLY A 147 33.75 -7.34 4.52
N HIS A 148 33.14 -6.17 4.33
CA HIS A 148 31.70 -5.94 4.40
C HIS A 148 31.10 -5.53 3.05
N GLU A 149 31.88 -5.57 1.96
CA GLU A 149 31.44 -5.25 0.60
C GLU A 149 30.60 -6.40 -0.02
N ASP A 150 29.70 -6.08 -0.96
CA ASP A 150 28.91 -7.10 -1.66
C ASP A 150 29.80 -8.07 -2.46
N PRO A 151 29.75 -9.39 -2.18
CA PRO A 151 30.48 -10.39 -2.97
C PRO A 151 30.02 -10.48 -4.43
N SER A 152 28.80 -10.06 -4.75
CA SER A 152 28.13 -10.31 -6.03
C SER A 152 28.21 -9.14 -7.03
N GLY A 153 28.25 -7.89 -6.53
CA GLY A 153 28.31 -6.68 -7.35
C GLY A 153 29.70 -6.03 -7.34
N ASP A 154 30.12 -5.56 -6.17
CA ASP A 154 31.33 -4.75 -6.01
C ASP A 154 32.60 -5.59 -6.14
N ALA A 155 32.65 -6.78 -5.51
CA ALA A 155 33.83 -7.64 -5.56
C ALA A 155 34.13 -8.19 -6.96
N VAL A 156 33.11 -8.48 -7.78
CA VAL A 156 33.29 -8.98 -9.16
C VAL A 156 33.71 -7.85 -10.10
N LEU A 157 33.14 -6.65 -9.94
CA LEU A 157 33.53 -5.44 -10.67
C LEU A 157 34.99 -5.06 -10.37
N LEU A 158 35.36 -5.08 -9.09
CA LEU A 158 36.71 -4.73 -8.61
C LEU A 158 37.74 -5.83 -8.90
N ALA A 159 37.36 -7.11 -8.84
CA ALA A 159 38.21 -8.21 -9.29
C ALA A 159 38.49 -8.12 -10.80
N SER A 160 37.49 -7.71 -11.59
CA SER A 160 37.64 -7.50 -13.04
C SER A 160 38.55 -6.31 -13.35
N LEU A 161 38.41 -5.20 -12.60
CA LEU A 161 39.28 -4.02 -12.69
C LEU A 161 40.75 -4.34 -12.34
N ASN A 162 40.98 -5.18 -11.33
CA ASN A 162 42.33 -5.64 -10.96
C ASN A 162 42.92 -6.66 -11.95
N ALA A 163 42.08 -7.49 -12.58
CA ALA A 163 42.52 -8.50 -13.55
C ALA A 163 42.90 -7.90 -14.92
N ALA A 164 42.35 -6.75 -15.30
CA ALA A 164 42.60 -6.12 -16.59
C ALA A 164 43.11 -4.67 -16.45
N ARG A 165 44.44 -4.50 -16.40
CA ARG A 165 45.15 -3.20 -16.51
C ARG A 165 44.93 -2.47 -17.85
N THR A 166 44.00 -2.91 -18.70
CA THR A 166 43.68 -2.31 -20.00
C THR A 166 42.50 -1.36 -19.87
N GLY A 167 42.65 -0.09 -20.26
CA GLY A 167 41.66 0.98 -20.10
C GLY A 167 40.22 0.68 -20.57
N ARG A 168 40.02 -0.27 -21.50
CA ARG A 168 38.69 -0.65 -22.01
C ARG A 168 37.72 -1.19 -20.94
N MET A 169 38.21 -1.88 -19.91
CA MET A 169 37.32 -2.44 -18.89
C MET A 169 36.81 -1.36 -17.92
N ASN A 170 37.68 -0.39 -17.57
CA ASN A 170 37.28 0.82 -16.83
C ASN A 170 36.17 1.60 -17.56
N ASP A 171 36.28 1.72 -18.89
CA ASP A 171 35.29 2.44 -19.70
C ASP A 171 33.91 1.75 -19.69
N ILE A 172 33.87 0.41 -19.69
CA ILE A 172 32.62 -0.36 -19.60
C ILE A 172 31.96 -0.15 -18.24
N VAL A 173 32.71 -0.26 -17.14
CA VAL A 173 32.18 -0.06 -15.78
C VAL A 173 31.61 1.34 -15.59
N ARG A 174 32.35 2.36 -16.04
CA ARG A 174 31.87 3.75 -16.00
C ARG A 174 30.60 3.94 -16.81
N THR A 175 30.49 3.29 -17.97
CA THR A 175 29.29 3.35 -18.80
C THR A 175 28.10 2.69 -18.10
N ILE A 176 28.28 1.51 -17.49
CA ILE A 176 27.24 0.83 -16.71
C ILE A 176 26.76 1.71 -15.54
N GLN A 177 27.69 2.29 -14.75
CA GLN A 177 27.32 3.16 -13.64
C GLN A 177 26.58 4.42 -14.11
N ALA A 178 26.96 4.99 -15.26
CA ALA A 178 26.25 6.12 -15.84
C ALA A 178 24.82 5.76 -16.31
N GLU A 179 24.64 4.56 -16.86
CA GLU A 179 23.32 4.04 -17.25
C GLU A 179 22.44 3.79 -16.02
N GLN A 180 22.99 3.18 -14.97
CA GLN A 180 22.31 2.96 -13.70
C GLN A 180 21.92 4.29 -13.03
N ASP A 181 22.82 5.29 -13.00
CA ASP A 181 22.53 6.61 -12.46
C ASP A 181 21.40 7.31 -13.24
N ARG A 182 21.37 7.17 -14.57
CA ARG A 182 20.26 7.69 -15.40
C ARG A 182 18.92 7.04 -15.04
N ILE A 183 18.90 5.73 -14.75
CA ILE A 183 17.70 5.00 -14.31
C ILE A 183 17.26 5.49 -12.93
N ILE A 184 18.20 5.62 -11.98
CA ILE A 184 17.94 6.09 -10.62
C ILE A 184 17.33 7.49 -10.65
N ARG A 185 17.88 8.40 -11.46
CA ARG A 185 17.46 9.80 -11.55
C ARG A 185 16.34 10.08 -12.56
N ALA A 186 15.83 9.06 -13.25
CA ALA A 186 14.77 9.26 -14.23
C ALA A 186 13.52 9.93 -13.60
N PRO A 187 12.73 10.71 -14.35
CA PRO A 187 11.58 11.44 -13.79
C PRO A 187 10.63 10.54 -12.99
N HIS A 188 10.03 11.07 -11.92
CA HIS A 188 9.12 10.31 -11.06
C HIS A 188 7.74 10.04 -11.68
N ARG A 189 7.38 10.74 -12.76
CA ARG A 189 6.07 10.63 -13.41
C ARG A 189 6.10 9.60 -14.53
N GLY A 190 5.07 8.75 -14.57
CA GLY A 190 4.86 7.76 -15.62
C GLY A 190 5.36 6.37 -15.22
N VAL A 191 5.48 5.51 -16.22
CA VAL A 191 5.94 4.12 -16.07
C VAL A 191 7.37 4.01 -16.58
N LEU A 192 8.27 3.46 -15.76
CA LEU A 192 9.63 3.14 -16.15
C LEU A 192 9.81 1.63 -16.09
N VAL A 193 10.20 1.04 -17.22
CA VAL A 193 10.55 -0.39 -17.32
C VAL A 193 12.07 -0.50 -17.35
N VAL A 194 12.62 -1.29 -16.43
CA VAL A 194 14.06 -1.57 -16.35
C VAL A 194 14.28 -3.01 -16.76
N GLU A 195 14.73 -3.20 -18.00
CA GLU A 195 15.08 -4.50 -18.56
C GLU A 195 16.60 -4.67 -18.64
N GLY A 196 17.08 -5.88 -18.38
CA GLY A 196 18.51 -6.18 -18.42
C GLY A 196 18.81 -7.64 -18.12
N GLY A 197 20.00 -8.10 -18.49
CA GLY A 197 20.43 -9.49 -18.30
C GLY A 197 20.58 -9.91 -16.82
N PRO A 198 20.70 -11.21 -16.52
CA PRO A 198 21.06 -11.68 -15.18
C PRO A 198 22.35 -11.02 -14.69
N GLY A 199 22.42 -10.66 -13.40
CA GLY A 199 23.62 -10.08 -12.79
C GLY A 199 23.87 -8.58 -13.07
N THR A 200 23.02 -7.89 -13.82
CA THR A 200 23.21 -6.45 -14.13
C THR A 200 22.77 -5.48 -13.01
N GLY A 201 22.50 -5.98 -11.81
CA GLY A 201 22.15 -5.15 -10.64
C GLY A 201 20.76 -4.49 -10.67
N LYS A 202 19.82 -4.97 -11.51
CA LYS A 202 18.49 -4.35 -11.68
C LYS A 202 17.75 -4.10 -10.36
N THR A 203 17.76 -5.08 -9.45
CA THR A 203 17.11 -4.97 -8.15
C THR A 203 17.73 -3.85 -7.33
N ALA A 204 19.06 -3.83 -7.20
CA ALA A 204 19.77 -2.77 -6.50
C ALA A 204 19.48 -1.39 -7.10
N VAL A 205 19.50 -1.27 -8.44
CA VAL A 205 19.16 -0.02 -9.16
C VAL A 205 17.72 0.42 -8.87
N ALA A 206 16.76 -0.51 -8.83
CA ALA A 206 15.37 -0.20 -8.52
C ALA A 206 15.19 0.26 -7.06
N LEU A 207 15.91 -0.34 -6.12
CA LEU A 207 15.89 0.08 -4.72
C LEU A 207 16.56 1.43 -4.52
N HIS A 208 17.72 1.67 -5.14
CA HIS A 208 18.38 2.97 -5.14
C HIS A 208 17.47 4.05 -5.75
N ARG A 209 16.74 3.73 -6.82
CA ARG A 209 15.72 4.62 -7.37
C ARG A 209 14.61 4.91 -6.36
N ALA A 210 14.07 3.89 -5.69
CA ALA A 210 13.03 4.10 -4.68
C ALA A 210 13.52 5.01 -3.55
N ALA A 211 14.72 4.76 -3.02
CA ALA A 211 15.36 5.60 -2.00
C ALA A 211 15.59 7.03 -2.50
N PHE A 212 16.11 7.21 -3.72
CA PHE A 212 16.29 8.51 -4.37
C PHE A 212 14.97 9.28 -4.43
N LEU A 213 13.90 8.65 -4.93
CA LEU A 213 12.59 9.28 -5.07
C LEU A 213 11.99 9.65 -3.70
N LEU A 214 12.09 8.76 -2.72
CA LEU A 214 11.58 8.98 -1.38
C LEU A 214 12.32 10.11 -0.66
N TYR A 215 13.61 10.30 -0.93
CA TYR A 215 14.38 11.42 -0.38
C TYR A 215 14.12 12.75 -1.11
N GLU A 216 14.30 12.76 -2.44
CA GLU A 216 14.22 13.97 -3.27
C GLU A 216 12.78 14.50 -3.36
N HIS A 217 11.78 13.62 -3.31
CA HIS A 217 10.36 13.96 -3.33
C HIS A 217 9.65 13.69 -2.00
N ARG A 218 10.39 13.73 -0.87
CA ARG A 218 9.85 13.44 0.46
C ARG A 218 8.61 14.24 0.83
N GLU A 219 8.49 15.50 0.41
CA GLU A 219 7.30 16.33 0.71
C GLU A 219 6.06 15.85 -0.03
N LEU A 220 6.21 15.37 -1.27
CA LEU A 220 5.13 14.82 -2.08
C LEU A 220 4.75 13.40 -1.64
N LEU A 221 5.76 12.61 -1.24
CA LEU A 221 5.60 11.21 -0.87
C LEU A 221 5.34 11.01 0.63
N ALA A 222 5.54 12.00 1.50
CA ALA A 222 5.22 11.90 2.93
C ALA A 222 3.74 11.57 3.21
N ARG A 223 2.84 11.82 2.25
CA ARG A 223 1.41 11.48 2.33
C ARG A 223 1.02 10.22 1.54
N ARG A 224 1.96 9.55 0.89
CA ARG A 224 1.70 8.42 -0.02
C ARG A 224 2.61 7.25 0.34
N ALA A 225 2.07 6.04 0.35
CA ALA A 225 2.88 4.84 0.49
C ALA A 225 3.46 4.40 -0.86
N VAL A 226 4.67 3.85 -0.82
CA VAL A 226 5.33 3.09 -1.87
C VAL A 226 5.01 1.62 -1.65
N LEU A 227 4.33 0.99 -2.60
CA LEU A 227 4.07 -0.44 -2.59
C LEU A 227 5.19 -1.14 -3.38
N ILE A 228 5.91 -2.03 -2.71
CA ILE A 228 6.88 -2.94 -3.34
C ILE A 228 6.22 -4.31 -3.38
N VAL A 229 5.98 -4.79 -4.61
CA VAL A 229 5.46 -6.14 -4.83
C VAL A 229 6.62 -7.06 -5.18
N GLY A 230 6.85 -8.06 -4.32
CA GLY A 230 7.92 -9.04 -4.47
C GLY A 230 7.39 -10.44 -4.76
N PRO A 231 8.21 -11.34 -5.34
CA PRO A 231 7.77 -12.69 -5.69
C PRO A 231 7.52 -13.58 -4.47
N ASN A 232 8.17 -13.33 -3.34
CA ASN A 232 8.02 -14.11 -2.11
C ASN A 232 8.47 -13.31 -0.87
N PRO A 233 8.09 -13.76 0.34
CA PRO A 233 8.45 -13.06 1.58
C PRO A 233 9.95 -12.98 1.84
N ALA A 234 10.74 -14.01 1.49
CA ALA A 234 12.19 -13.99 1.72
C ALA A 234 12.89 -12.89 0.90
N PHE A 235 12.47 -12.70 -0.34
CA PHE A 235 12.92 -11.57 -1.16
C PHE A 235 12.52 -10.25 -0.51
N LEU A 236 11.27 -10.11 -0.06
CA LEU A 236 10.80 -8.88 0.59
C LEU A 236 11.54 -8.58 1.90
N SER A 237 11.88 -9.58 2.71
CA SER A 237 12.70 -9.41 3.91
C SER A 237 14.08 -8.84 3.56
N TYR A 238 14.75 -9.41 2.56
CA TYR A 238 16.02 -8.88 2.06
C TYR A 238 15.89 -7.43 1.59
N ILE A 239 14.83 -7.09 0.85
CA ILE A 239 14.58 -5.72 0.41
C ILE A 239 14.31 -4.77 1.59
N GLY A 240 13.59 -5.24 2.61
CA GLY A 240 13.31 -4.46 3.82
C GLY A 240 14.56 -4.12 4.64
N GLU A 241 15.59 -4.97 4.57
CA GLU A 241 16.90 -4.72 5.18
C GLU A 241 17.72 -3.70 4.37
N VAL A 242 17.63 -3.74 3.04
CA VAL A 242 18.38 -2.85 2.12
C VAL A 242 17.73 -1.46 1.96
N LEU A 243 16.44 -1.34 2.23
CA LEU A 243 15.77 -0.04 2.41
C LEU A 243 15.73 0.28 3.90
N PRO A 244 16.83 0.79 4.50
CA PRO A 244 16.79 1.20 5.89
C PRO A 244 15.64 2.21 6.03
N SER A 245 14.68 1.80 6.86
CA SER A 245 13.41 2.47 7.15
C SER A 245 13.49 3.96 6.85
N LEU A 246 12.86 4.36 5.74
CA LEU A 246 12.73 5.75 5.32
C LEU A 246 11.82 6.47 6.31
N GLY A 247 12.41 6.79 7.45
CA GLY A 247 12.06 7.83 8.39
C GLY A 247 10.77 7.67 9.15
N GLU A 248 9.61 7.43 8.52
CA GLU A 248 8.34 7.67 9.21
C GLU A 248 7.08 7.00 8.67
N THR A 249 6.89 6.77 7.36
CA THR A 249 5.67 6.10 6.88
C THR A 249 5.74 5.84 5.39
N GLY A 250 5.30 4.66 4.96
CA GLY A 250 4.88 4.45 3.58
C GLY A 250 5.80 3.62 2.71
N VAL A 251 6.40 2.54 3.23
CA VAL A 251 6.76 1.41 2.37
C VAL A 251 5.90 0.23 2.78
N LEU A 252 5.10 -0.27 1.85
CA LEU A 252 4.31 -1.48 2.00
C LEU A 252 4.99 -2.56 1.17
N LEU A 253 5.36 -3.65 1.83
CA LEU A 253 5.88 -4.84 1.17
C LEU A 253 4.72 -5.84 1.08
N SER A 254 4.47 -6.37 -0.11
CA SER A 254 3.39 -7.34 -0.31
C SER A 254 3.79 -8.33 -1.39
N THR A 255 3.37 -9.58 -1.24
CA THR A 255 3.42 -10.56 -2.33
C THR A 255 2.11 -10.53 -3.12
N PRO A 256 2.08 -11.04 -4.38
CA PRO A 256 0.82 -11.15 -5.13
C PRO A 256 -0.33 -11.80 -4.35
N GLY A 257 -0.01 -12.78 -3.49
CA GLY A 257 -1.00 -13.47 -2.66
C GLY A 257 -1.54 -12.68 -1.46
N GLU A 258 -0.99 -11.50 -1.17
CA GLU A 258 -1.36 -10.64 -0.04
C GLU A 258 -1.93 -9.29 -0.49
N LEU A 259 -2.16 -9.11 -1.80
CA LEU A 259 -2.64 -7.83 -2.35
C LEU A 259 -4.08 -7.50 -1.93
N TYR A 260 -4.90 -8.51 -1.62
CA TYR A 260 -6.25 -8.31 -1.12
C TYR A 260 -6.26 -8.29 0.42
N PRO A 261 -6.73 -7.21 1.07
CA PRO A 261 -6.72 -7.12 2.53
C PRO A 261 -7.47 -8.27 3.22
N GLY A 262 -6.81 -8.89 4.20
CA GLY A 262 -7.40 -9.98 4.99
C GLY A 262 -7.41 -11.35 4.31
N VAL A 263 -6.85 -11.48 3.10
CA VAL A 263 -6.69 -12.76 2.41
C VAL A 263 -5.22 -13.03 2.17
N GLU A 264 -4.75 -14.20 2.61
CA GLU A 264 -3.44 -14.73 2.28
C GLU A 264 -3.60 -15.93 1.34
N ALA A 265 -3.24 -15.75 0.07
CA ALA A 265 -3.33 -16.80 -0.93
C ALA A 265 -2.11 -17.73 -0.86
N ARG A 266 -2.33 -18.95 -0.37
CA ARG A 266 -1.29 -19.98 -0.18
C ARG A 266 -1.36 -21.16 -1.15
N GLY A 267 -2.42 -21.23 -1.95
CA GLY A 267 -2.61 -22.25 -2.96
C GLY A 267 -1.62 -22.11 -4.12
N SER A 268 -1.60 -23.10 -5.00
CA SER A 268 -0.87 -23.04 -6.28
C SER A 268 -1.80 -23.32 -7.46
N ASP A 269 -1.60 -22.58 -8.55
CA ASP A 269 -2.30 -22.81 -9.81
C ASP A 269 -1.47 -23.66 -10.74
N THR A 270 -2.15 -24.45 -11.59
CA THR A 270 -1.48 -25.03 -12.75
C THR A 270 -1.04 -23.91 -13.70
N PRO A 271 0.02 -24.10 -14.51
CA PRO A 271 0.45 -23.08 -15.47
C PRO A 271 -0.67 -22.62 -16.41
N ARG A 272 -1.56 -23.55 -16.81
CA ARG A 272 -2.72 -23.22 -17.63
C ARG A 272 -3.72 -22.36 -16.87
N ALA A 273 -4.07 -22.72 -15.64
CA ALA A 273 -5.01 -21.95 -14.81
C ALA A 273 -4.52 -20.53 -14.54
N ALA A 274 -3.23 -20.37 -14.20
CA ALA A 274 -2.59 -19.07 -13.99
C ALA A 274 -2.64 -18.22 -15.27
N ALA A 275 -2.39 -18.82 -16.45
CA ALA A 275 -2.47 -18.12 -17.73
C ALA A 275 -3.90 -17.66 -18.07
N VAL A 276 -4.92 -18.47 -17.77
CA VAL A 276 -6.34 -18.05 -17.94
C VAL A 276 -6.66 -16.89 -17.00
N LYS A 277 -6.38 -17.04 -15.70
CA LYS A 277 -6.71 -16.03 -14.68
C LYS A 277 -5.99 -14.71 -14.89
N GLY A 278 -4.74 -14.75 -15.36
CA GLY A 278 -3.94 -13.56 -15.69
C GLY A 278 -4.30 -12.92 -17.04
N GLY A 279 -5.18 -13.55 -17.83
CA GLY A 279 -5.61 -13.05 -19.12
C GLY A 279 -6.66 -11.93 -19.02
N THR A 280 -6.74 -11.08 -20.04
CA THR A 280 -7.76 -10.02 -20.12
C THR A 280 -9.18 -10.56 -20.31
N GLU A 281 -9.31 -11.73 -20.94
CA GLU A 281 -10.60 -12.43 -21.12
C GLU A 281 -11.24 -12.78 -19.78
N MET A 282 -10.44 -13.10 -18.75
CA MET A 282 -10.95 -13.39 -17.40
C MET A 282 -11.64 -12.16 -16.79
N ALA A 283 -11.08 -10.96 -16.98
CA ALA A 283 -11.69 -9.73 -16.49
C ALA A 283 -13.05 -9.47 -17.15
N GLU A 284 -13.16 -9.73 -18.44
CA GLU A 284 -14.42 -9.62 -19.19
C GLU A 284 -15.43 -10.70 -18.76
N ALA A 285 -14.97 -11.95 -18.58
CA ALA A 285 -15.81 -13.04 -18.10
C ALA A 285 -16.39 -12.75 -16.71
N LEU A 286 -15.58 -12.27 -15.76
CA LEU A 286 -16.04 -11.85 -14.44
C LEU A 286 -17.03 -10.69 -14.53
N ARG A 287 -16.78 -9.69 -15.39
CA ARG A 287 -17.69 -8.55 -15.59
C ARG A 287 -19.06 -9.02 -16.09
N LEU A 288 -19.09 -9.95 -17.04
CA LEU A 288 -20.32 -10.54 -17.55
C LEU A 288 -21.00 -11.45 -16.51
N ALA A 289 -20.23 -12.24 -15.76
CA ALA A 289 -20.77 -13.08 -14.69
C ALA A 289 -21.40 -12.26 -13.55
N VAL A 290 -20.83 -11.10 -13.18
CA VAL A 290 -21.48 -10.16 -12.25
C VAL A 290 -22.79 -9.62 -12.83
N ARG A 291 -22.84 -9.33 -14.14
CA ARG A 291 -24.09 -8.91 -14.80
C ARG A 291 -25.14 -10.01 -14.85
N ASP A 292 -24.75 -11.27 -14.93
CA ASP A 292 -25.66 -12.42 -14.90
C ASP A 292 -26.33 -12.58 -13.53
N ARG A 293 -25.74 -12.04 -12.45
CA ARG A 293 -26.37 -11.96 -11.13
C ARG A 293 -27.52 -10.92 -11.07
N GLN A 294 -27.72 -10.10 -12.10
CA GLN A 294 -28.80 -9.13 -12.20
C GLN A 294 -29.97 -9.76 -12.97
N GLN A 295 -30.73 -10.58 -12.26
CA GLN A 295 -31.74 -11.46 -12.83
C GLN A 295 -33.02 -10.70 -13.20
N VAL A 296 -33.76 -11.27 -14.14
CA VAL A 296 -35.13 -10.88 -14.49
C VAL A 296 -35.98 -12.16 -14.47
N PRO A 297 -37.26 -12.07 -14.08
CA PRO A 297 -38.16 -13.22 -14.18
C PRO A 297 -38.29 -13.68 -15.63
N GLU A 298 -38.63 -14.95 -15.86
CA GLU A 298 -38.92 -15.43 -17.21
C GLU A 298 -40.20 -14.77 -17.77
N PRO A 299 -40.28 -14.50 -19.08
CA PRO A 299 -41.50 -13.96 -19.68
C PRO A 299 -42.71 -14.87 -19.44
N GLY A 300 -43.72 -14.35 -18.74
CA GLY A 300 -44.94 -15.08 -18.38
C GLY A 300 -44.92 -15.75 -17.00
N GLU A 301 -43.79 -15.70 -16.29
CA GLU A 301 -43.63 -16.22 -14.93
C GLU A 301 -43.24 -15.08 -13.97
N PRO A 302 -44.19 -14.20 -13.58
CA PRO A 302 -43.89 -13.08 -12.69
C PRO A 302 -43.52 -13.58 -11.29
N VAL A 303 -42.61 -12.87 -10.62
CA VAL A 303 -42.36 -13.09 -9.20
C VAL A 303 -43.55 -12.52 -8.42
N VAL A 304 -44.21 -13.38 -7.67
CA VAL A 304 -45.38 -13.03 -6.85
C VAL A 304 -44.90 -12.61 -5.47
N VAL A 305 -45.24 -11.38 -5.07
CA VAL A 305 -44.94 -10.82 -3.75
C VAL A 305 -46.25 -10.77 -2.94
N PRO A 306 -46.41 -11.63 -1.91
CA PRO A 306 -47.59 -11.60 -1.07
C PRO A 306 -47.76 -10.25 -0.37
N HIS A 307 -48.99 -9.75 -0.35
CA HIS A 307 -49.35 -8.51 0.34
C HIS A 307 -50.80 -8.62 0.87
N ASP A 308 -51.09 -7.96 2.00
CA ASP A 308 -52.39 -8.06 2.68
C ASP A 308 -53.56 -7.59 1.78
N ASP A 309 -53.31 -6.57 0.96
CA ASP A 309 -54.25 -6.04 -0.06
C ASP A 309 -54.15 -6.77 -1.43
N GLY A 310 -53.68 -8.02 -1.42
CA GLY A 310 -53.57 -8.91 -2.56
C GLY A 310 -52.18 -8.96 -3.19
N ASP A 311 -51.90 -10.07 -3.88
CA ASP A 311 -50.58 -10.35 -4.45
C ASP A 311 -50.12 -9.27 -5.43
N LEU A 312 -48.87 -8.85 -5.30
CA LEU A 312 -48.21 -7.91 -6.20
C LEU A 312 -47.30 -8.67 -7.16
N LEU A 313 -47.20 -8.22 -8.41
CA LEU A 313 -46.54 -8.97 -9.47
C LEU A 313 -45.32 -8.22 -9.99
N LEU A 314 -44.16 -8.86 -9.99
CA LEU A 314 -42.96 -8.39 -10.66
C LEU A 314 -42.81 -9.17 -11.96
N ASP A 315 -43.37 -8.62 -13.04
CA ASP A 315 -43.25 -9.20 -14.37
C ASP A 315 -41.89 -8.87 -15.03
N TRP A 316 -41.63 -9.53 -16.16
CA TRP A 316 -40.39 -9.34 -16.91
C TRP A 316 -40.17 -7.87 -17.31
N HIS A 317 -41.22 -7.14 -17.72
CA HIS A 317 -41.07 -5.79 -18.26
C HIS A 317 -40.67 -4.80 -17.17
N LEU A 318 -41.36 -4.86 -16.03
CA LEU A 318 -41.10 -4.03 -14.86
C LEU A 318 -39.68 -4.26 -14.34
N VAL A 319 -39.27 -5.52 -14.18
CA VAL A 319 -37.93 -5.83 -13.64
C VAL A 319 -36.82 -5.49 -14.65
N ASP A 320 -37.04 -5.72 -15.95
CA ASP A 320 -36.09 -5.34 -17.00
C ASP A 320 -35.88 -3.83 -17.05
N GLU A 321 -36.96 -3.03 -16.99
CA GLU A 321 -36.86 -1.57 -16.95
C GLU A 321 -36.09 -1.10 -15.70
N ALA A 322 -36.40 -1.66 -14.53
CA ALA A 322 -35.69 -1.37 -13.29
C ALA A 322 -34.19 -1.71 -13.39
N ARG A 323 -33.87 -2.85 -14.01
CA ARG A 323 -32.49 -3.32 -14.22
C ARG A 323 -31.72 -2.40 -15.16
N GLU A 324 -32.30 -2.04 -16.30
CA GLU A 324 -31.66 -1.15 -17.26
C GLU A 324 -31.48 0.27 -16.71
N ALA A 325 -32.45 0.77 -15.94
CA ALA A 325 -32.31 2.03 -15.22
C ALA A 325 -31.15 1.99 -14.21
N ALA A 326 -31.00 0.90 -13.45
CA ALA A 326 -29.88 0.72 -12.53
C ALA A 326 -28.54 0.63 -13.28
N ARG A 327 -28.48 -0.09 -14.39
CA ARG A 327 -27.28 -0.20 -15.25
C ARG A 327 -26.88 1.15 -15.88
N ALA A 328 -27.85 1.98 -16.24
CA ALA A 328 -27.61 3.30 -16.82
C ALA A 328 -26.85 4.25 -15.87
N THR A 329 -26.90 4.02 -14.55
CA THR A 329 -26.12 4.78 -13.57
C THR A 329 -24.61 4.59 -13.71
N ARG A 330 -24.18 3.47 -14.32
CA ARG A 330 -22.77 3.04 -14.43
C ARG A 330 -22.05 2.88 -13.08
N LEU A 331 -22.80 2.74 -12.00
CA LEU A 331 -22.26 2.42 -10.68
C LEU A 331 -21.88 0.93 -10.59
N PRO A 332 -20.94 0.57 -9.69
CA PRO A 332 -20.68 -0.83 -9.33
C PRO A 332 -21.94 -1.56 -8.82
N HIS A 333 -21.98 -2.89 -8.98
CA HIS A 333 -23.16 -3.75 -8.72
C HIS A 333 -23.89 -3.45 -7.40
N ASN A 334 -23.19 -3.46 -6.26
CA ASN A 334 -23.81 -3.20 -4.95
C ASN A 334 -24.26 -1.74 -4.80
N LEU A 335 -23.54 -0.78 -5.40
CA LEU A 335 -23.91 0.64 -5.35
C LEU A 335 -25.07 0.98 -6.28
N ALA A 336 -25.32 0.17 -7.32
CA ALA A 336 -26.48 0.29 -8.19
C ALA A 336 -27.75 -0.34 -7.57
N ARG A 337 -27.61 -1.26 -6.61
CA ARG A 337 -28.73 -1.97 -5.97
C ARG A 337 -29.81 -1.04 -5.38
N PRO A 338 -29.48 0.06 -4.66
CA PRO A 338 -30.50 0.98 -4.17
C PRO A 338 -31.32 1.65 -5.29
N HIS A 339 -30.72 1.89 -6.45
CA HIS A 339 -31.43 2.44 -7.62
C HIS A 339 -32.40 1.43 -8.22
N PHE A 340 -31.98 0.16 -8.31
CA PHE A 340 -32.86 -0.93 -8.72
C PHE A 340 -34.02 -1.10 -7.74
N ALA A 341 -33.73 -1.20 -6.44
CA ALA A 341 -34.72 -1.35 -5.38
C ALA A 341 -35.75 -0.21 -5.39
N PHE A 342 -35.30 1.04 -5.56
CA PHE A 342 -36.19 2.20 -5.68
C PHE A 342 -37.19 2.05 -6.83
N ARG A 343 -36.74 1.61 -8.01
CA ARG A 343 -37.64 1.38 -9.16
C ARG A 343 -38.64 0.26 -8.92
N ILE A 344 -38.22 -0.82 -8.27
CA ILE A 344 -39.13 -1.91 -7.88
C ILE A 344 -40.18 -1.40 -6.89
N LEU A 345 -39.77 -0.67 -5.85
CA LEU A 345 -40.68 -0.10 -4.85
C LEU A 345 -41.69 0.87 -5.47
N ASP A 346 -41.25 1.75 -6.36
CA ASP A 346 -42.13 2.68 -7.08
C ASP A 346 -43.18 1.91 -7.91
N ALA A 347 -42.76 0.86 -8.62
CA ALA A 347 -43.65 0.09 -9.47
C ALA A 347 -44.66 -0.74 -8.66
N LEU A 348 -44.23 -1.35 -7.55
CA LEU A 348 -45.12 -2.06 -6.63
C LEU A 348 -46.11 -1.10 -5.94
N THR A 349 -45.65 0.10 -5.57
CA THR A 349 -46.52 1.15 -5.01
C THR A 349 -47.57 1.57 -6.03
N ALA A 350 -47.19 1.75 -7.30
CA ALA A 350 -48.11 2.09 -8.36
C ALA A 350 -49.20 1.01 -8.56
N GLN A 351 -48.83 -0.27 -8.55
CA GLN A 351 -49.80 -1.38 -8.62
C GLN A 351 -50.80 -1.35 -7.46
N LEU A 352 -50.32 -1.09 -6.23
CA LEU A 352 -51.19 -1.02 -5.06
C LEU A 352 -52.13 0.20 -5.10
N VAL A 353 -51.61 1.35 -5.54
CA VAL A 353 -52.37 2.59 -5.72
C VAL A 353 -53.45 2.44 -6.77
N GLU A 354 -53.16 1.76 -7.88
CA GLU A 354 -54.16 1.44 -8.91
C GLU A 354 -55.23 0.50 -8.33
N ARG A 355 -54.84 -0.52 -7.58
CA ARG A 355 -55.77 -1.49 -7.01
C ARG A 355 -56.72 -0.90 -5.96
N ILE A 356 -56.19 -0.15 -4.99
CA ILE A 356 -56.97 0.40 -3.87
C ILE A 356 -57.69 1.69 -4.28
N GLY A 357 -57.05 2.51 -5.10
CA GLY A 357 -57.49 3.87 -5.38
C GLY A 357 -58.42 4.03 -6.58
N THR A 358 -58.66 2.96 -7.36
CA THR A 358 -59.58 3.01 -8.50
C THR A 358 -61.00 3.31 -8.04
N ASP A 359 -61.60 4.38 -8.57
CA ASP A 359 -63.01 4.72 -8.34
C ASP A 359 -63.91 3.72 -9.09
N PRO A 360 -64.79 2.97 -8.38
CA PRO A 360 -65.75 2.05 -9.00
C PRO A 360 -66.69 2.71 -10.02
N TYR A 361 -66.81 4.04 -10.00
CA TYR A 361 -67.65 4.82 -10.91
C TYR A 361 -66.85 5.53 -12.04
N GLY A 362 -65.56 5.23 -12.17
CA GLY A 362 -64.71 5.71 -13.27
C GLY A 362 -64.18 7.15 -13.12
N GLY A 363 -64.22 7.70 -11.91
CA GLY A 363 -63.58 8.98 -11.56
C GLY A 363 -62.06 8.89 -11.38
N PRO A 364 -61.40 10.02 -11.04
CA PRO A 364 -59.97 10.03 -10.74
C PRO A 364 -59.65 9.17 -9.51
N ASN A 365 -58.38 8.76 -9.37
CA ASN A 365 -57.93 7.96 -8.24
C ASN A 365 -58.27 8.67 -6.91
N LEU A 366 -58.88 7.92 -5.98
CA LEU A 366 -59.38 8.44 -4.71
C LEU A 366 -58.27 8.72 -3.68
N LEU A 367 -57.04 8.27 -3.95
CA LEU A 367 -55.88 8.43 -3.09
C LEU A 367 -55.14 9.75 -3.37
N GLY A 368 -54.85 10.50 -2.30
CA GLY A 368 -54.03 11.70 -2.36
C GLY A 368 -52.52 11.40 -2.32
N PRO A 369 -51.66 12.42 -2.53
CA PRO A 369 -50.21 12.27 -2.47
C PRO A 369 -49.70 11.71 -1.13
N ASP A 370 -50.33 12.08 -0.02
CA ASP A 370 -49.97 11.60 1.31
C ASP A 370 -50.31 10.11 1.48
N ASP A 371 -51.43 9.65 0.92
CA ASP A 371 -51.84 8.25 0.94
C ASP A 371 -50.88 7.38 0.11
N VAL A 372 -50.49 7.86 -1.09
CA VAL A 372 -49.48 7.19 -1.94
C VAL A 372 -48.15 7.07 -1.21
N ALA A 373 -47.71 8.14 -0.53
CA ALA A 373 -46.48 8.10 0.25
C ALA A 373 -46.56 7.13 1.44
N GLN A 374 -47.73 6.96 2.06
CA GLN A 374 -47.95 6.00 3.14
C GLN A 374 -47.92 4.56 2.61
N LEU A 375 -48.57 4.28 1.47
CA LEU A 375 -48.53 2.97 0.82
C LEU A 375 -47.10 2.60 0.41
N GLY A 376 -46.34 3.54 -0.16
CA GLY A 376 -44.94 3.31 -0.52
C GLY A 376 -44.07 2.96 0.69
N LYS A 377 -44.31 3.58 1.86
CA LYS A 377 -43.62 3.21 3.10
C LYS A 377 -43.99 1.80 3.57
N ALA A 378 -45.26 1.40 3.43
CA ALA A 378 -45.71 0.05 3.79
C ALA A 378 -45.04 -1.01 2.90
N ILE A 379 -44.99 -0.78 1.58
CA ILE A 379 -44.28 -1.64 0.62
C ILE A 379 -42.79 -1.71 0.95
N ALA A 380 -42.15 -0.58 1.24
CA ALA A 380 -40.74 -0.55 1.63
C ALA A 380 -40.44 -1.23 2.97
N ALA A 381 -41.46 -1.47 3.82
CA ALA A 381 -41.32 -2.20 5.07
C ALA A 381 -41.62 -3.71 4.93
N ASN A 382 -42.16 -4.15 3.79
CA ASN A 382 -42.54 -5.55 3.58
C ASN A 382 -41.31 -6.44 3.35
N PRO A 383 -41.08 -7.48 4.19
CA PRO A 383 -39.93 -8.37 4.05
C PRO A 383 -39.94 -9.18 2.74
N GLU A 384 -41.11 -9.55 2.21
CA GLU A 384 -41.24 -10.31 0.95
C GLU A 384 -40.73 -9.48 -0.25
N VAL A 385 -40.93 -8.16 -0.21
CA VAL A 385 -40.39 -7.25 -1.24
C VAL A 385 -38.86 -7.23 -1.19
N HIS A 386 -38.28 -7.19 0.02
CA HIS A 386 -36.82 -7.22 0.19
C HIS A 386 -36.22 -8.55 -0.25
N GLU A 387 -36.91 -9.66 0.01
CA GLU A 387 -36.50 -10.99 -0.45
C GLU A 387 -36.53 -11.08 -1.98
N ALA A 388 -37.61 -10.61 -2.63
CA ALA A 388 -37.69 -10.56 -4.08
C ALA A 388 -36.57 -9.68 -4.69
N ILE A 389 -36.28 -8.53 -4.08
CA ILE A 389 -35.17 -7.67 -4.51
C ILE A 389 -33.82 -8.36 -4.30
N ALA A 390 -33.62 -9.09 -3.19
CA ALA A 390 -32.39 -9.84 -2.93
C ALA A 390 -32.20 -11.02 -3.89
N GLN A 391 -33.29 -11.67 -4.32
CA GLN A 391 -33.25 -12.73 -5.33
C GLN A 391 -32.88 -12.17 -6.71
N LEU A 392 -33.51 -11.07 -7.13
CA LEU A 392 -33.30 -10.46 -8.44
C LEU A 392 -31.97 -9.68 -8.54
N TRP A 393 -31.54 -9.07 -7.42
CA TRP A 393 -30.31 -8.29 -7.31
C TRP A 393 -29.61 -8.56 -5.96
N PRO A 394 -28.90 -9.69 -5.84
CA PRO A 394 -28.22 -10.08 -4.61
C PRO A 394 -27.08 -9.12 -4.30
N GLU A 395 -26.84 -8.89 -3.01
CA GLU A 395 -25.61 -8.25 -2.54
C GLU A 395 -24.47 -9.25 -2.63
N LEU A 396 -23.34 -8.84 -3.19
CA LEU A 396 -22.21 -9.72 -3.45
C LEU A 396 -20.99 -9.23 -2.69
N THR A 397 -20.27 -10.16 -2.05
CA THR A 397 -18.89 -9.93 -1.63
C THR A 397 -17.93 -10.48 -2.69
N PRO A 398 -16.74 -9.86 -2.91
CA PRO A 398 -15.76 -10.38 -3.86
C PRO A 398 -15.37 -11.84 -3.58
N THR A 399 -15.21 -12.20 -2.30
CA THR A 399 -14.79 -13.54 -1.88
C THR A 399 -15.84 -14.60 -2.18
N GLU A 400 -17.11 -14.35 -1.88
CA GLU A 400 -18.19 -15.30 -2.18
C GLU A 400 -18.40 -15.41 -3.68
N PHE A 401 -18.43 -14.27 -4.39
CA PHE A 401 -18.63 -14.26 -5.83
C PHE A 401 -17.53 -15.04 -6.58
N VAL A 402 -16.25 -14.83 -6.23
CA VAL A 402 -15.15 -15.54 -6.88
C VAL A 402 -15.16 -17.02 -6.52
N ALA A 403 -15.48 -17.39 -5.28
CA ALA A 403 -15.60 -18.80 -4.88
C ALA A 403 -16.69 -19.52 -5.69
N ASP A 404 -17.88 -18.92 -5.78
CA ASP A 404 -18.99 -19.44 -6.59
C ASP A 404 -18.60 -19.53 -8.08
N TYR A 405 -17.97 -18.47 -8.62
CA TYR A 405 -17.58 -18.43 -10.02
C TYR A 405 -16.54 -19.50 -10.35
N LEU A 406 -15.57 -19.74 -9.47
CA LEU A 406 -14.58 -20.80 -9.68
C LEU A 406 -15.18 -22.20 -9.54
N ALA A 407 -16.28 -22.37 -8.81
CA ALA A 407 -17.03 -23.62 -8.77
C ALA A 407 -17.65 -23.99 -10.11
N GLU A 408 -18.26 -23.00 -10.76
CA GLU A 408 -18.86 -23.15 -12.07
C GLU A 408 -18.49 -21.97 -13.00
N PRO A 409 -17.29 -22.01 -13.60
CA PRO A 409 -16.85 -20.92 -14.45
C PRO A 409 -17.69 -20.83 -15.71
N THR A 410 -18.23 -19.64 -15.96
CA THR A 410 -19.02 -19.30 -17.14
C THR A 410 -18.35 -18.20 -17.96
N ARG A 411 -18.84 -17.95 -19.18
CA ARG A 411 -18.34 -16.89 -20.08
C ARG A 411 -16.88 -17.06 -20.54
N LEU A 412 -16.34 -18.27 -20.44
CA LEU A 412 -15.04 -18.70 -20.96
C LEU A 412 -15.22 -19.90 -21.90
N SER A 413 -14.16 -20.26 -22.64
CA SER A 413 -14.14 -21.53 -23.39
C SER A 413 -14.25 -22.72 -22.44
N ASP A 414 -14.81 -23.84 -22.88
CA ASP A 414 -14.92 -25.06 -22.05
C ASP A 414 -13.57 -25.52 -21.50
N GLN A 415 -12.50 -25.35 -22.28
CA GLN A 415 -11.14 -25.72 -21.86
C GLN A 415 -10.60 -24.78 -20.77
N ASP A 416 -10.88 -23.47 -20.89
CA ASP A 416 -10.45 -22.44 -19.94
C ASP A 416 -11.23 -22.56 -18.64
N ALA A 417 -12.55 -22.75 -18.74
CA ALA A 417 -13.43 -23.04 -17.62
C ALA A 417 -12.98 -24.29 -16.86
N ALA A 418 -12.68 -25.38 -17.57
CA ALA A 418 -12.18 -26.61 -16.94
C ALA A 418 -10.82 -26.40 -16.25
N ALA A 419 -9.94 -25.56 -16.79
CA ALA A 419 -8.62 -25.32 -16.24
C ALA A 419 -8.64 -24.55 -14.91
N ILE A 420 -9.58 -23.61 -14.74
CA ILE A 420 -9.68 -22.79 -13.52
C ILE A 420 -10.69 -23.31 -12.50
N ARG A 421 -11.53 -24.28 -12.90
CA ARG A 421 -12.57 -24.84 -12.04
C ARG A 421 -11.97 -25.39 -10.75
N ARG A 422 -12.57 -25.02 -9.62
CA ARG A 422 -12.22 -25.53 -8.29
C ARG A 422 -13.47 -25.97 -7.55
N PRO A 423 -13.45 -27.10 -6.84
CA PRO A 423 -14.52 -27.38 -5.89
C PRO A 423 -14.60 -26.24 -4.88
N VAL A 424 -15.81 -25.91 -4.39
CA VAL A 424 -16.02 -24.94 -3.32
C VAL A 424 -15.30 -25.45 -2.06
N THR A 425 -14.01 -25.14 -1.93
CA THR A 425 -13.25 -25.44 -0.72
C THR A 425 -13.09 -24.18 0.10
N SER A 426 -13.11 -24.40 1.41
CA SER A 426 -12.89 -23.47 2.51
C SER A 426 -11.94 -22.30 2.14
N PRO A 427 -12.12 -21.09 2.72
CA PRO A 427 -11.33 -19.86 2.45
C PRO A 427 -9.79 -19.96 2.66
N VAL A 428 -9.23 -21.15 2.86
CA VAL A 428 -7.82 -21.44 3.10
C VAL A 428 -7.03 -21.70 1.80
N ASP A 429 -7.69 -21.91 0.64
CA ASP A 429 -7.07 -22.36 -0.62
C ASP A 429 -7.04 -21.29 -1.75
N TRP A 430 -7.03 -20.01 -1.41
CA TRP A 430 -6.86 -18.96 -2.42
C TRP A 430 -5.53 -19.10 -3.15
N THR A 431 -5.52 -18.88 -4.46
CA THR A 431 -4.26 -18.75 -5.23
C THR A 431 -3.95 -17.30 -5.54
N PRO A 432 -2.65 -16.94 -5.55
CA PRO A 432 -2.19 -15.62 -5.96
C PRO A 432 -2.65 -15.18 -7.34
#